data_AF-Q9AD18-F1
#
_entry.id   AF-Q9AD18-F1
#
_cell.length_a   1.000
_cell.length_b   1.000
_cell.length_c   1.000
_cell.angle_alpha   90.00
_cell.angle_beta   90.00
_cell.angle_gamma   90.00
#
_symmetry.space_group_name_H-M   'P 1'
#
loop_
_entity.id
_entity.type
_entity.pdbx_description
1 polymer ?
#
loop_
_entity_poly.entity_id
_entity_poly.type
_entity_poly.pdbx_seq_one_letter_code
_entity_poly.pdbx_strand_id
1 'polypeptide(L)'
;MSLDWATTITTVGGVAATLIGVVSGSLLTSRTNRMHWSRDKQIDACSAIVAESTRIQLALRRAWKHGDSVDWVPWNVALGTIWLVGSPAVAKAAARIDEVFWEYSDQFIQQTASSEQTWGRARDQMEAARLAFINTARLYVDPQHTPLDQAPVARPPLPGTGTSVITSDPEAGAADAA
;
A
#
# COMPACT_ATOMS: atom_id res chain seq x y z
N MET A 1 -64.06 13.14 -34.28
CA MET A 1 -63.19 12.98 -33.10
C MET A 1 -62.31 11.76 -33.33
N SER A 2 -61.28 11.89 -34.16
CA SER A 2 -60.24 10.87 -34.33
C SER A 2 -59.20 11.10 -33.26
N LEU A 3 -59.45 10.59 -32.05
CA LEU A 3 -58.45 10.59 -31.00
C LEU A 3 -57.43 9.51 -31.33
N ASP A 4 -56.25 10.02 -31.66
CA ASP A 4 -55.16 9.41 -32.39
C ASP A 4 -54.59 8.16 -31.71
N TRP A 5 -54.76 7.02 -32.37
CA TRP A 5 -54.02 5.78 -32.13
C TRP A 5 -52.50 6.01 -32.09
N ALA A 6 -52.02 6.99 -32.85
CA ALA A 6 -50.63 7.45 -32.85
C ALA A 6 -50.18 8.01 -31.49
N THR A 7 -51.06 8.68 -30.75
CA THR A 7 -50.76 9.25 -29.42
C THR A 7 -50.69 8.17 -28.35
N THR A 8 -51.49 7.11 -28.47
CA THR A 8 -51.43 5.97 -27.55
C THR A 8 -50.13 5.17 -27.74
N ILE A 9 -49.70 4.90 -28.98
CA ILE A 9 -48.43 4.20 -29.23
C ILE A 9 -47.24 5.02 -28.74
N THR A 10 -47.21 6.32 -29.01
CA THR A 10 -46.08 7.18 -28.62
C THR A 10 -45.98 7.33 -27.12
N THR A 11 -47.11 7.43 -26.41
CA THR A 11 -47.11 7.54 -24.94
C THR A 11 -46.70 6.23 -24.27
N VAL A 12 -47.24 5.09 -24.73
CA VAL A 12 -46.89 3.76 -24.19
C VAL A 12 -45.45 3.37 -24.54
N GLY A 13 -45.01 3.67 -25.76
CA GLY A 13 -43.64 3.43 -26.21
C GLY A 13 -42.61 4.29 -25.47
N GLY A 14 -42.94 5.55 -25.18
CA GLY A 14 -42.09 6.45 -24.40
C GLY A 14 -41.88 5.96 -22.96
N VAL A 15 -42.95 5.55 -22.28
CA VAL A 15 -42.87 5.03 -20.90
C VAL A 15 -42.13 3.68 -20.84
N ALA A 16 -42.32 2.81 -21.83
CA ALA A 16 -41.57 1.56 -21.90
C ALA A 16 -40.06 1.81 -22.12
N ALA A 17 -39.70 2.75 -22.99
CA ALA A 17 -38.31 3.12 -23.24
C ALA A 17 -37.62 3.75 -22.01
N THR A 18 -38.32 4.60 -21.25
CA THR A 18 -37.77 5.18 -20.02
C THR A 18 -37.59 4.13 -18.93
N LEU A 19 -38.51 3.19 -18.77
CA LEU A 19 -38.38 2.09 -17.80
C LEU A 19 -37.19 1.16 -18.14
N ILE A 20 -37.03 0.80 -19.42
CA ILE A 20 -35.90 -0.01 -19.88
C ILE A 20 -34.58 0.76 -19.69
N GLY A 21 -34.55 2.06 -19.96
CA GLY A 21 -33.40 2.93 -19.73
C GLY A 21 -33.01 3.02 -18.25
N VAL A 22 -33.99 3.17 -17.36
CA VAL A 22 -33.77 3.24 -15.89
C VAL A 22 -33.32 1.90 -15.32
N VAL A 23 -33.88 0.77 -15.77
CA VAL A 23 -33.45 -0.57 -15.33
C VAL A 23 -32.04 -0.90 -15.85
N SER A 24 -31.73 -0.59 -17.10
CA SER A 24 -30.40 -0.79 -17.66
C SER A 24 -29.35 0.09 -16.98
N GLY A 25 -29.68 1.36 -16.72
CA GLY A 25 -28.82 2.32 -16.02
C GLY A 25 -28.59 1.96 -14.55
N SER A 26 -29.61 1.45 -13.86
CA SER A 26 -29.50 1.01 -12.45
C SER A 26 -28.69 -0.27 -12.30
N LEU A 27 -28.80 -1.22 -13.24
CA LEU A 27 -27.95 -2.41 -13.26
C LEU A 27 -26.49 -2.09 -13.57
N LEU A 28 -26.22 -1.22 -14.55
CA LEU A 28 -24.85 -0.74 -14.83
C LEU A 28 -24.26 0.00 -13.63
N THR A 29 -25.01 0.93 -13.04
CA THR A 29 -24.58 1.70 -11.86
C THR A 29 -24.36 0.80 -10.65
N SER A 30 -25.20 -0.22 -10.45
CA SER A 30 -25.04 -1.16 -9.34
C SER A 30 -23.77 -2.01 -9.44
N ARG A 31 -23.35 -2.40 -10.66
CA ARG A 31 -22.10 -3.12 -10.90
C ARG A 31 -20.89 -2.23 -10.64
N THR A 32 -20.92 -1.00 -11.15
CA THR A 32 -19.85 -0.03 -10.94
C THR A 32 -19.68 0.31 -9.45
N ASN A 33 -20.77 0.54 -8.73
CA ASN A 33 -20.75 0.82 -7.28
C ASN A 33 -20.21 -0.37 -6.46
N ARG A 34 -20.57 -1.61 -6.80
CA ARG A 34 -20.04 -2.81 -6.12
C ARG A 34 -18.54 -3.01 -6.36
N MET A 35 -18.06 -2.73 -7.57
CA MET A 35 -16.63 -2.82 -7.91
C MET A 35 -15.81 -1.74 -7.20
N HIS A 36 -16.29 -0.50 -7.17
CA HIS A 36 -15.63 0.58 -6.41
C HIS A 36 -15.62 0.27 -4.91
N TRP A 37 -16.74 -0.20 -4.36
CA TRP A 37 -16.81 -0.56 -2.94
C TRP A 37 -15.82 -1.67 -2.56
N SER A 38 -15.69 -2.72 -3.38
CA SER A 38 -14.69 -3.78 -3.15
C SER A 38 -13.26 -3.24 -3.23
N ARG A 39 -12.98 -2.35 -4.20
CA ARG A 39 -11.65 -1.78 -4.40
C ARG A 39 -11.26 -0.83 -3.26
N ASP A 40 -12.18 0.01 -2.80
CA ASP A 40 -11.91 0.94 -1.70
C ASP A 40 -11.63 0.18 -0.40
N LYS A 41 -12.38 -0.90 -0.12
CA LYS A 41 -12.11 -1.80 1.02
C LYS A 41 -10.75 -2.48 0.94
N GLN A 42 -10.29 -2.83 -0.25
CA GLN A 42 -8.97 -3.41 -0.45
C GLN A 42 -7.85 -2.38 -0.26
N ILE A 43 -8.05 -1.15 -0.74
CA ILE A 43 -7.11 -0.05 -0.53
C ILE A 43 -6.99 0.26 0.96
N ASP A 44 -8.12 0.33 1.67
CA ASP A 44 -8.15 0.55 3.12
C ASP A 44 -7.37 -0.54 3.86
N ALA A 45 -7.62 -1.82 3.54
CA ALA A 45 -6.91 -2.95 4.14
C ALA A 45 -5.41 -2.92 3.83
N CYS A 46 -5.02 -2.57 2.60
CA CYS A 46 -3.62 -2.40 2.24
C CYS A 46 -2.96 -1.24 3.00
N SER A 47 -3.68 -0.12 3.17
CA SER A 47 -3.19 1.02 3.93
C SER A 47 -2.96 0.67 5.41
N ALA A 48 -3.86 -0.14 6.00
CA ALA A 48 -3.72 -0.63 7.36
C ALA A 48 -2.46 -1.49 7.53
N ILE A 49 -2.16 -2.40 6.59
CA ILE A 49 -0.92 -3.21 6.62
C ILE A 49 0.33 -2.31 6.58
N VAL A 50 0.36 -1.27 5.74
CA VAL A 50 1.50 -0.35 5.65
C VAL A 50 1.67 0.46 6.94
N ALA A 51 0.57 0.98 7.49
CA ALA A 51 0.60 1.74 8.73
C ALA A 51 1.04 0.87 9.92
N GLU A 52 0.43 -0.29 10.08
CA GLU A 52 0.70 -1.20 11.20
C GLU A 52 2.09 -1.82 11.12
N SER A 53 2.59 -2.14 9.91
CA SER A 53 3.96 -2.61 9.77
C SER A 53 4.99 -1.56 10.19
N THR A 54 4.71 -0.28 9.97
CA THR A 54 5.57 0.82 10.45
C THR A 54 5.51 0.96 11.97
N ARG A 55 4.30 0.84 12.54
CA ARG A 55 4.10 0.85 14.00
C ARG A 55 4.83 -0.30 14.69
N ILE A 56 4.72 -1.53 14.19
CA ILE A 56 5.40 -2.71 14.73
C ILE A 56 6.92 -2.54 14.67
N GLN A 57 7.48 -2.07 13.55
CA GLN A 57 8.92 -1.79 13.46
C GLN A 57 9.36 -0.78 14.55
N LEU A 58 8.61 0.29 14.78
CA LEU A 58 8.93 1.26 15.83
C LEU A 58 8.75 0.68 17.24
N ALA A 59 7.76 -0.20 17.44
CA ALA A 59 7.54 -0.88 18.71
C ALA A 59 8.68 -1.88 19.01
N LEU A 60 9.11 -2.66 18.03
CA LEU A 60 10.26 -3.57 18.14
C LEU A 60 11.55 -2.79 18.44
N ARG A 61 11.74 -1.61 17.86
CA ARG A 61 12.87 -0.73 18.18
C ARG A 61 12.85 -0.32 19.66
N ARG A 62 11.68 0.05 20.18
CA ARG A 62 11.51 0.45 21.57
C ARG A 62 11.65 -0.73 22.53
N ALA A 63 11.11 -1.89 22.20
CA ALA A 63 11.31 -3.12 22.95
C ALA A 63 12.81 -3.43 23.11
N TRP A 64 13.55 -3.35 22.01
CA TRP A 64 15.00 -3.58 22.04
C TRP A 64 15.77 -2.53 22.85
N LYS A 65 15.43 -1.24 22.75
CA LYS A 65 16.17 -0.16 23.43
C LYS A 65 15.76 0.09 24.89
N HIS A 66 14.49 -0.14 25.21
CA HIS A 66 13.87 0.33 26.45
C HIS A 66 13.11 -0.77 27.20
N GLY A 67 12.87 -1.93 26.58
CA GLY A 67 12.15 -3.03 27.21
C GLY A 67 10.63 -2.87 27.14
N ASP A 68 10.14 -1.96 26.29
CA ASP A 68 8.72 -1.76 26.05
C ASP A 68 8.06 -3.05 25.53
N SER A 69 6.81 -3.28 25.93
CA SER A 69 5.99 -4.32 25.34
C SER A 69 5.54 -3.95 23.92
N VAL A 70 5.36 -4.97 23.08
CA VAL A 70 4.82 -4.81 21.72
C VAL A 70 3.37 -5.24 21.70
N ASP A 71 2.48 -4.32 21.34
CA ASP A 71 1.07 -4.64 21.08
C ASP A 71 0.91 -5.15 19.64
N TRP A 72 0.59 -6.44 19.52
CA TRP A 72 0.36 -7.14 18.26
C TRP A 72 -1.10 -7.13 17.80
N VAL A 73 -2.05 -6.72 18.64
CA VAL A 73 -3.48 -6.84 18.34
C VAL A 73 -3.86 -6.06 17.06
N PRO A 74 -3.48 -4.79 16.89
CA PRO A 74 -3.83 -4.04 15.67
C PRO A 74 -3.22 -4.64 14.40
N TRP A 75 -2.00 -5.19 14.50
CA TRP A 75 -1.34 -5.89 13.41
C TRP A 75 -2.10 -7.16 13.00
N ASN A 76 -2.50 -7.98 13.97
CA ASN A 76 -3.27 -9.20 13.73
C ASN A 76 -4.65 -8.89 13.11
N VAL A 77 -5.29 -7.79 13.51
CA VAL A 77 -6.55 -7.33 12.91
C VAL A 77 -6.35 -6.90 11.45
N ALA A 78 -5.28 -6.16 11.15
CA ALA A 78 -4.94 -5.77 9.79
C ALA A 78 -4.64 -6.99 8.90
N LEU A 79 -3.89 -7.97 9.43
CA LEU A 79 -3.66 -9.26 8.76
C LEU A 79 -4.99 -10.01 8.51
N GLY A 80 -5.83 -10.18 9.52
CA GLY A 80 -7.13 -10.83 9.35
C GLY A 80 -7.97 -10.14 8.26
N THR A 81 -7.95 -8.82 8.23
CA THR A 81 -8.68 -8.02 7.23
C THR A 81 -8.14 -8.26 5.82
N ILE A 82 -6.82 -8.22 5.62
CA ILE A 82 -6.23 -8.41 4.28
C ILE A 82 -6.45 -9.84 3.76
N TRP A 83 -6.52 -10.84 4.64
CA TRP A 83 -6.88 -12.21 4.27
C TRP A 83 -8.34 -12.35 3.82
N LEU A 84 -9.24 -11.48 4.28
CA LEU A 84 -10.65 -11.50 3.89
C LEU A 84 -10.92 -10.78 2.56
N VAL A 85 -10.23 -9.66 2.30
CA VAL A 85 -10.55 -8.77 1.17
C VAL A 85 -9.49 -8.75 0.07
N GLY A 86 -8.24 -9.08 0.41
CA GLY A 86 -7.11 -9.03 -0.50
C GLY A 86 -7.07 -10.20 -1.48
N SER A 87 -6.39 -9.99 -2.61
CA SER A 87 -6.08 -11.11 -3.51
C SER A 87 -5.06 -12.07 -2.87
N PRO A 88 -4.98 -13.33 -3.34
CA PRO A 88 -4.00 -14.29 -2.83
C PRO A 88 -2.55 -13.76 -2.86
N ALA A 89 -2.19 -12.99 -3.89
CA ALA A 89 -0.86 -12.39 -3.99
C ALA A 89 -0.62 -11.33 -2.91
N VAL A 90 -1.60 -10.46 -2.67
CA VAL A 90 -1.52 -9.40 -1.64
C VAL A 90 -1.49 -10.01 -0.23
N ALA A 91 -2.35 -11.00 0.04
CA ALA A 91 -2.36 -11.71 1.32
C ALA A 91 -1.03 -12.43 1.58
N LYS A 92 -0.46 -13.10 0.57
CA LYS A 92 0.86 -13.73 0.67
C LYS A 92 1.97 -12.72 0.94
N ALA A 93 1.94 -11.56 0.28
CA ALA A 93 2.92 -10.51 0.54
C ALA A 93 2.80 -9.93 1.96
N ALA A 94 1.59 -9.81 2.50
CA ALA A 94 1.38 -9.40 3.90
C ALA A 94 1.88 -10.46 4.88
N ALA A 95 1.62 -11.74 4.63
CA ALA A 95 2.15 -12.85 5.43
C ALA A 95 3.69 -12.84 5.45
N ARG A 96 4.34 -12.46 4.35
CA ARG A 96 5.81 -12.32 4.32
C ARG A 96 6.32 -11.23 5.27
N ILE A 97 5.58 -10.13 5.46
CA ILE A 97 5.94 -9.13 6.46
C ILE A 97 5.86 -9.74 7.87
N ASP A 98 4.78 -10.49 8.15
CA ASP A 98 4.57 -11.15 9.43
C ASP A 98 5.71 -12.12 9.77
N GLU A 99 6.11 -12.96 8.81
CA GLU A 99 7.24 -13.88 8.94
C GLU A 99 8.53 -13.15 9.37
N VAL A 100 8.85 -12.00 8.73
CA VAL A 100 10.04 -11.22 9.08
C VAL A 100 9.90 -10.61 10.48
N PHE A 101 8.70 -10.18 10.89
CA PHE A 101 8.51 -9.70 12.26
C PHE A 101 8.73 -10.80 13.30
N TRP A 102 8.21 -12.00 13.07
CA TRP A 102 8.40 -13.14 13.96
C TRP A 102 9.85 -13.63 14.02
N GLU A 103 10.57 -13.59 12.90
CA GLU A 103 12.00 -13.97 12.86
C GLU A 103 12.84 -13.14 13.85
N TYR A 104 12.48 -11.88 14.06
CA TYR A 104 13.24 -10.94 14.89
C TYR A 104 12.58 -10.56 16.22
N SER A 105 11.31 -10.89 16.44
CA SER A 105 10.56 -10.43 17.61
C SER A 105 11.19 -10.92 18.91
N ASP A 106 11.55 -12.20 18.99
CA ASP A 106 12.08 -12.80 20.21
C ASP A 106 13.39 -12.14 20.64
N GLN A 107 14.32 -11.91 19.70
CA GLN A 107 15.61 -11.29 20.04
C GLN A 107 15.47 -9.83 20.51
N PHE A 108 14.45 -9.11 20.04
CA PHE A 108 14.23 -7.72 20.39
C PHE A 108 13.43 -7.57 21.69
N ILE A 109 12.42 -8.41 21.89
CA ILE A 109 11.61 -8.45 23.11
C ILE A 109 12.45 -8.95 24.29
N GLN A 110 13.29 -9.97 24.09
CA GLN A 110 14.20 -10.47 25.13
C GLN A 110 15.49 -9.65 25.27
N GLN A 111 15.66 -8.61 24.43
CA GLN A 111 16.85 -7.74 24.41
C GLN A 111 18.18 -8.50 24.23
N THR A 112 18.16 -9.64 23.54
CA THR A 112 19.34 -10.47 23.28
C THR A 112 20.10 -10.07 22.02
N ALA A 113 19.51 -9.22 21.17
CA ALA A 113 20.18 -8.68 19.98
C ALA A 113 21.41 -7.83 20.36
N SER A 114 22.58 -8.27 19.90
CA SER A 114 23.89 -7.83 20.38
C SER A 114 24.37 -6.46 19.88
N SER A 115 23.74 -5.86 18.86
CA SER A 115 24.25 -4.61 18.27
C SER A 115 23.24 -3.83 17.42
N GLU A 116 23.57 -2.56 17.17
CA GLU A 116 22.90 -1.68 16.20
C GLU A 116 22.95 -2.24 14.77
N GLN A 117 23.98 -3.03 14.44
CA GLN A 117 24.10 -3.69 13.14
C GLN A 117 23.08 -4.82 12.99
N THR A 118 22.82 -5.58 14.07
CA THR A 118 21.76 -6.60 14.09
C THR A 118 20.38 -5.96 13.92
N TRP A 119 20.13 -4.83 14.59
CA TRP A 119 18.93 -4.03 14.32
C TRP A 119 18.86 -3.55 12.88
N GLY A 120 19.95 -2.99 12.34
CA GLY A 120 20.01 -2.47 10.97
C GLY A 120 19.62 -3.52 9.94
N ARG A 121 20.16 -4.74 10.06
CA ARG A 121 19.81 -5.87 9.17
C ARG A 121 18.33 -6.26 9.27
N ALA A 122 17.81 -6.40 10.49
CA ALA A 122 16.40 -6.75 10.69
C ALA A 122 15.46 -5.67 10.12
N ARG A 123 15.77 -4.39 10.39
CA ARG A 123 15.05 -3.24 9.83
C ARG A 123 15.07 -3.28 8.31
N ASP A 124 16.23 -3.47 7.69
CA ASP A 124 16.36 -3.49 6.23
C ASP A 124 15.52 -4.63 5.61
N GLN A 125 15.44 -5.79 6.27
CA GLN A 125 14.57 -6.89 5.83
C GLN A 125 13.08 -6.57 6.01
N MET A 126 12.69 -5.95 7.13
CA MET A 126 11.30 -5.50 7.36
C MET A 126 10.88 -4.46 6.31
N GLU A 127 11.77 -3.51 6.00
CA GLU A 127 11.56 -2.48 4.98
C GLU A 127 11.45 -3.09 3.57
N ALA A 128 12.31 -4.07 3.24
CA ALA A 128 12.24 -4.78 1.97
C ALA A 128 10.94 -5.58 1.82
N ALA A 129 10.49 -6.27 2.87
CA ALA A 129 9.21 -6.97 2.86
C ALA A 129 8.02 -6.00 2.69
N ARG A 130 8.06 -4.84 3.37
CA ARG A 130 7.05 -3.79 3.21
C ARG A 130 7.03 -3.23 1.79
N LEU A 131 8.19 -2.98 1.18
CA LEU A 131 8.28 -2.52 -0.21
C LEU A 131 7.70 -3.56 -1.19
N ALA A 132 8.02 -4.84 -1.00
CA ALA A 132 7.48 -5.92 -1.81
C ALA A 132 5.94 -5.99 -1.71
N PHE A 133 5.39 -5.83 -0.50
CA PHE A 133 3.95 -5.71 -0.30
C PHE A 133 3.35 -4.50 -1.02
N ILE A 134 3.95 -3.31 -0.89
CA ILE A 134 3.48 -2.09 -1.57
C ILE A 134 3.46 -2.30 -3.08
N ASN A 135 4.51 -2.86 -3.66
CA ASN A 135 4.56 -3.14 -5.11
C ASN A 135 3.50 -4.16 -5.54
N THR A 136 3.27 -5.20 -4.73
CA THR A 136 2.20 -6.18 -4.98
C THR A 136 0.81 -5.53 -4.93
N ALA A 137 0.55 -4.69 -3.93
CA ALA A 137 -0.70 -3.95 -3.80
C ALA A 137 -0.90 -2.95 -4.94
N ARG A 138 0.17 -2.26 -5.38
CA ARG A 138 0.13 -1.33 -6.52
C ARG A 138 -0.25 -2.03 -7.81
N LEU A 139 0.39 -3.16 -8.12
CA LEU A 139 0.09 -3.96 -9.31
C LEU A 139 -1.32 -4.58 -9.25
N TYR A 140 -1.81 -4.86 -8.04
CA TYR A 140 -3.17 -5.33 -7.84
C TYR A 140 -4.22 -4.25 -8.12
N VAL A 141 -3.97 -3.00 -7.70
CA VAL A 141 -4.86 -1.86 -7.97
C VAL A 141 -4.82 -1.42 -9.43
N ASP A 142 -3.62 -1.38 -10.01
CA ASP A 142 -3.41 -1.07 -11.42
C ASP A 142 -2.15 -1.84 -11.92
N PRO A 143 -2.33 -2.83 -12.82
CA PRO A 143 -1.25 -3.61 -13.38
C PRO A 143 -0.22 -2.79 -14.20
N GLN A 144 -0.56 -1.55 -14.59
CA GLN A 144 0.35 -0.68 -15.35
C GLN A 144 1.36 0.06 -14.47
N HIS A 145 1.27 -0.05 -13.14
CA HIS A 145 2.22 0.59 -12.24
C HIS A 145 3.64 0.03 -12.40
N THR A 146 4.61 0.92 -12.60
CA THR A 146 6.04 0.60 -12.41
C THR A 146 6.31 0.31 -10.93
N PRO A 147 7.05 -0.76 -10.59
CA PRO A 147 7.50 -1.02 -9.23
C PRO A 147 8.29 0.14 -8.64
N LEU A 148 8.13 0.37 -7.34
CA LEU A 148 8.95 1.29 -6.58
C LEU A 148 10.27 0.63 -6.19
N ASP A 149 11.34 1.41 -6.23
CA ASP A 149 12.67 1.01 -5.76
C ASP A 149 12.89 1.31 -4.27
N GLN A 150 12.04 2.16 -3.68
CA GLN A 150 12.16 2.58 -2.29
C GLN A 150 10.79 2.73 -1.61
N ALA A 151 10.73 2.34 -0.33
CA ALA A 151 9.57 2.59 0.53
C ALA A 151 9.55 4.07 0.97
N PRO A 152 8.38 4.63 1.34
CA PRO A 152 8.24 6.05 1.74
C PRO A 152 8.90 6.41 3.09
N VAL A 153 9.82 5.59 3.61
CA VAL A 153 10.52 5.85 4.87
C VAL A 153 11.78 6.67 4.59
N ALA A 154 11.73 7.97 4.87
CA ALA A 154 12.91 8.83 4.80
C ALA A 154 13.93 8.40 5.86
N ARG A 155 15.07 7.86 5.42
CA ARG A 155 16.18 7.40 6.26
C ARG A 155 17.24 8.51 6.37
N PRO A 156 17.70 8.87 7.59
CA PRO A 156 19.00 9.50 7.76
C PRO A 156 20.11 8.47 7.41
N PRO A 157 21.04 8.77 6.50
CA PRO A 157 22.09 7.83 6.11
C PRO A 157 22.88 7.37 7.34
N LEU A 158 23.33 6.10 7.32
CA LEU A 158 24.19 5.59 8.38
C LEU A 158 25.48 6.42 8.44
N PRO A 159 25.97 6.80 9.63
CA PRO A 159 27.28 7.42 9.76
C PRO A 159 28.34 6.50 9.15
N GLY A 160 28.99 6.95 8.06
CA GLY A 160 30.06 6.20 7.38
C GLY A 160 29.76 5.83 5.91
N THR A 161 28.51 5.90 5.45
CA THR A 161 28.16 5.79 4.01
C THR A 161 27.98 7.17 3.39
N GLY A 162 28.98 8.03 3.57
CA GLY A 162 29.09 9.26 2.81
C GLY A 162 29.44 8.89 1.37
N THR A 163 28.45 8.82 0.49
CA THR A 163 28.68 9.02 -0.94
C THR A 163 29.36 10.38 -1.05
N SER A 164 30.66 10.37 -1.29
CA SER A 164 31.40 11.54 -1.71
C SER A 164 30.76 11.99 -3.02
N VAL A 165 29.85 12.95 -2.93
CA VAL A 165 29.48 13.76 -4.08
C VAL A 165 30.74 14.57 -4.35
N ILE A 166 31.58 14.02 -5.21
CA ILE A 166 32.61 14.79 -5.90
C ILE A 166 31.83 15.79 -6.74
N THR A 167 31.62 16.98 -6.19
CA THR A 167 31.35 18.16 -7.00
C THR A 167 32.62 18.39 -7.80
N SER A 168 32.64 17.86 -9.03
CA SER A 168 33.55 18.33 -10.06
C SER A 168 33.08 19.73 -10.46
N ASP A 169 33.73 20.74 -9.88
CA ASP A 169 33.66 22.11 -10.36
C ASP A 169 34.16 22.15 -11.82
N PRO A 170 33.39 22.69 -12.77
CA PRO A 170 33.93 23.06 -14.06
C PRO A 170 34.54 24.46 -13.95
N GLU A 171 35.87 24.51 -14.06
CA GLU A 171 36.55 25.46 -14.95
C GLU A 171 36.38 26.97 -14.64
N ALA A 172 37.05 27.45 -13.59
CA ALA A 172 37.47 28.85 -13.50
C ALA A 172 38.89 28.98 -14.09
N GLY A 173 38.96 29.28 -15.38
CA GLY A 173 40.21 29.43 -16.12
C GLY A 173 40.04 30.16 -17.45
N ALA A 174 39.27 31.26 -17.46
CA ALA A 174 39.24 32.16 -18.60
C ALA A 174 40.54 32.98 -18.63
N ALA A 175 41.24 32.83 -19.76
CA ALA A 175 42.54 33.36 -20.07
C ALA A 175 42.65 34.90 -19.99
N ASP A 176 43.75 35.36 -19.40
CA ASP A 176 44.35 36.66 -19.71
C ASP A 176 45.03 36.57 -21.08
N ALA A 177 44.54 37.37 -22.03
CA ALA A 177 45.23 37.71 -23.27
C ALA A 177 44.76 39.07 -23.79
N ALA A 178 45.50 40.13 -23.44
CA ALA A 178 45.86 41.30 -24.26
C ALA A 178 46.36 42.45 -23.37
#